data_AF-A0A943DQJ4-F1
#
_entry.id   AF-A0A943DQJ4-F1
#
_cell.length_a   1.000
_cell.length_b   1.000
_cell.length_c   1.000
_cell.angle_alpha   90.00
_cell.angle_beta   90.00
_cell.angle_gamma   90.00
#
_symmetry.space_group_name_H-M   'P 1'
#
loop_
_entity.id
_entity.type
_entity.pdbx_description
1 polymer ?
#
loop_
_entity_poly.entity_id
_entity_poly.type
_entity_poly.pdbx_seq_one_letter_code
_entity_poly.pdbx_strand_id
1 'polypeptide(L)'
;MKNINETRSRFEQMRSNSNGKKYSYCFFDYLYYRLYVTYKKHNDPPRFSACCVFAATFMIALFFLSIAANCIFTDFFFSRKNFTELQGGLIFISVAILFCIIPFYLRYTRKRTAAILLKYKGNKWNRIIPSWVIYTFPIWGGLTGIGICMLIFN
;
A
#
# COMPACT_ATOMS: atom_id res chain seq x y z
N MET A 1 8.54 -26.62 38.04
CA MET A 1 8.95 -26.30 36.66
C MET A 1 8.19 -25.06 36.22
N LYS A 2 8.81 -23.87 36.21
CA LYS A 2 8.13 -22.62 35.86
C LYS A 2 7.83 -22.66 34.36
N ASN A 3 6.58 -22.43 33.96
CA ASN A 3 6.11 -22.60 32.58
C ASN A 3 6.78 -21.56 31.64
N ILE A 4 7.92 -21.93 31.06
CA ILE A 4 8.75 -21.05 30.21
C ILE A 4 7.94 -20.54 29.01
N ASN A 5 7.03 -21.37 28.48
CA ASN A 5 6.16 -21.00 27.35
C ASN A 5 5.15 -19.91 27.71
N GLU A 6 4.55 -20.01 28.90
CA GLU A 6 3.61 -19.00 29.40
C GLU A 6 4.31 -17.66 29.66
N THR A 7 5.54 -17.73 30.19
CA THR A 7 6.39 -16.56 30.44
C THR A 7 6.80 -15.88 29.13
N ARG A 8 7.21 -16.65 28.12
CA ARG A 8 7.54 -16.13 26.78
C ARG A 8 6.32 -15.48 26.11
N SER A 9 5.13 -16.08 26.25
CA SER A 9 3.88 -15.50 25.74
C SER A 9 3.56 -14.16 26.43
N ARG A 10 3.73 -14.06 27.75
CA ARG A 10 3.55 -12.80 28.50
C ARG A 10 4.54 -11.72 28.07
N PHE A 11 5.81 -12.07 27.83
CA PHE A 11 6.80 -11.13 27.32
C PHE A 11 6.47 -10.65 25.90
N GLU A 12 6.01 -11.54 25.02
CA GLU A 12 5.54 -11.19 23.68
C GLU A 12 4.30 -10.30 23.72
N GLN A 13 3.39 -10.57 24.65
CA GLN A 13 2.15 -9.81 24.87
C GLN A 13 2.44 -8.43 25.49
N MET A 14 3.35 -8.32 26.45
CA MET A 14 3.81 -7.04 27.01
C MET A 14 4.55 -6.19 25.97
N ARG A 15 5.41 -6.82 25.14
CA ARG A 15 6.11 -6.14 24.03
C ARG A 15 5.11 -5.68 22.95
N SER A 16 4.09 -6.48 22.68
CA SER A 16 2.97 -6.11 21.79
C SER A 16 2.19 -4.92 22.35
N ASN A 17 1.84 -4.90 23.65
CA ASN A 17 1.14 -3.79 24.30
C ASN A 17 1.97 -2.49 24.35
N SER A 18 3.27 -2.60 24.61
CA SER A 18 4.22 -1.46 24.56
C SER A 18 4.32 -0.89 23.14
N ASN A 19 4.46 -1.75 22.12
CA ASN A 19 4.41 -1.33 20.72
C ASN A 19 3.03 -0.82 20.31
N GLY A 20 1.96 -1.29 20.96
CA GLY A 20 0.59 -0.84 20.82
C GLY A 20 0.41 0.64 21.16
N LYS A 21 1.14 1.13 22.17
CA LYS A 21 1.21 2.55 22.53
C LYS A 21 2.16 3.36 21.63
N LYS A 22 3.11 2.69 20.96
CA LYS A 22 4.14 3.33 20.12
C LYS A 22 3.72 3.55 18.67
N TYR A 23 2.86 2.69 18.12
CA TYR A 23 2.43 2.75 16.74
C TYR A 23 0.92 2.97 16.63
N SER A 24 0.51 4.03 15.93
CA SER A 24 -0.87 4.16 15.46
C SER A 24 -1.09 3.22 14.28
N TYR A 25 -2.06 2.30 14.43
CA TYR A 25 -2.43 1.33 13.41
C TYR A 25 -3.59 1.86 12.58
N CYS A 26 -3.49 1.72 11.26
CA CYS A 26 -4.53 2.08 10.31
C CYS A 26 -4.97 0.85 9.50
N PHE A 27 -6.08 0.97 8.76
CA PHE A 27 -6.56 -0.05 7.83
C PHE A 27 -5.50 -0.47 6.79
N PHE A 28 -4.66 0.46 6.33
CA PHE A 28 -3.53 0.13 5.44
C PHE A 28 -2.53 -0.85 6.09
N ASP A 29 -2.30 -0.77 7.40
CA ASP A 29 -1.42 -1.71 8.10
C ASP A 29 -2.03 -3.13 8.11
N TYR A 30 -3.36 -3.24 8.11
CA TYR A 30 -4.07 -4.52 7.96
C TYR A 30 -3.96 -5.07 6.52
N LEU A 31 -4.15 -4.22 5.51
CA LEU A 31 -3.94 -4.63 4.11
C LEU A 31 -2.49 -5.10 3.89
N TYR A 32 -1.52 -4.39 4.49
CA TYR A 32 -0.11 -4.74 4.43
C TYR A 32 0.17 -6.10 5.08
N TYR A 33 -0.43 -6.36 6.24
CA TYR A 33 -0.35 -7.66 6.91
C TYR A 33 -0.79 -8.80 5.98
N ARG A 34 -1.91 -8.63 5.26
CA ARG A 34 -2.46 -9.65 4.37
C ARG A 34 -1.57 -9.94 3.17
N LEU A 35 -1.07 -8.88 2.53
CA LEU A 35 -0.11 -9.00 1.43
C LEU A 35 1.17 -9.66 1.91
N TYR A 36 1.73 -9.22 3.04
CA TYR A 36 2.96 -9.75 3.60
C TYR A 36 2.89 -11.25 3.88
N VAL A 37 1.82 -11.72 4.56
CA VAL A 37 1.66 -13.15 4.90
C VAL A 37 1.53 -13.99 3.64
N THR A 38 0.81 -13.48 2.64
CA THR A 38 0.60 -14.20 1.39
C THR A 38 1.90 -14.29 0.58
N TYR A 39 2.63 -13.18 0.39
CA TYR A 39 3.94 -13.21 -0.28
C TYR A 39 4.96 -14.07 0.45
N LYS A 40 4.94 -14.07 1.78
CA LYS A 40 5.78 -14.96 2.58
C LYS A 40 5.46 -16.44 2.33
N LYS A 41 4.18 -16.78 2.07
CA LYS A 41 3.77 -18.15 1.70
C LYS A 41 4.30 -18.56 0.32
N HIS A 42 4.43 -17.60 -0.60
CA HIS A 42 4.96 -17.81 -1.95
C HIS A 42 6.49 -17.72 -2.04
N ASN A 43 7.19 -17.54 -0.91
CA ASN A 43 8.64 -17.39 -0.84
C ASN A 43 9.19 -16.12 -1.55
N ASP A 44 8.33 -15.14 -1.80
CA ASP A 44 8.70 -13.83 -2.34
C ASP A 44 9.18 -12.89 -1.25
N PRO A 45 9.99 -11.86 -1.56
CA PRO A 45 10.42 -10.84 -0.60
C PRO A 45 9.21 -10.02 -0.09
N PRO A 46 8.64 -10.36 1.08
CA PRO A 46 7.25 -10.02 1.38
C PRO A 46 7.05 -8.54 1.71
N ARG A 47 8.11 -7.87 2.21
CA ARG A 47 8.08 -6.43 2.46
C ARG A 47 8.08 -5.65 1.16
N PHE A 48 8.94 -6.03 0.22
CA PHE A 48 9.08 -5.34 -1.06
C PHE A 48 7.81 -5.54 -1.89
N SER A 49 7.36 -6.78 -2.06
CA SER A 49 6.17 -7.10 -2.86
C SER A 49 4.91 -6.43 -2.31
N ALA A 50 4.70 -6.43 -0.99
CA ALA A 50 3.57 -5.71 -0.39
C ALA A 50 3.63 -4.20 -0.62
N CYS A 51 4.82 -3.59 -0.51
CA CYS A 51 5.00 -2.16 -0.82
C CYS A 51 4.75 -1.86 -2.30
N CYS A 52 5.16 -2.74 -3.22
CA CYS A 52 4.92 -2.59 -4.65
C CYS A 52 3.42 -2.56 -4.99
N VAL A 53 2.60 -3.40 -4.36
CA VAL A 53 1.14 -3.38 -4.59
C VAL A 53 0.51 -2.07 -4.12
N PHE A 54 0.91 -1.55 -2.95
CA PHE A 54 0.46 -0.24 -2.49
C PHE A 54 0.93 0.89 -3.41
N ALA A 55 2.21 0.85 -3.81
CA ALA A 55 2.77 1.83 -4.72
C ALA A 55 2.02 1.82 -6.05
N ALA A 56 1.76 0.65 -6.64
CA ALA A 56 0.97 0.53 -7.87
C ALA A 56 -0.45 1.08 -7.72
N THR A 57 -1.14 0.75 -6.63
CA THR A 57 -2.50 1.26 -6.37
C THR A 57 -2.51 2.79 -6.26
N PHE A 58 -1.56 3.35 -5.51
CA PHE A 58 -1.45 4.79 -5.30
C PHE A 58 -1.02 5.52 -6.60
N MET A 59 -0.14 4.90 -7.39
CA MET A 59 0.28 5.40 -8.69
C MET A 59 -0.88 5.51 -9.68
N ILE A 60 -1.72 4.49 -9.74
CA ILE A 60 -2.93 4.51 -10.58
C ILE A 60 -3.83 5.66 -10.14
N ALA A 61 -4.07 5.82 -8.83
CA ALA A 61 -4.89 6.91 -8.32
C ALA A 61 -4.30 8.30 -8.66
N LEU A 62 -2.99 8.49 -8.47
CA LEU A 62 -2.29 9.74 -8.82
C LEU A 62 -2.31 10.02 -10.32
N PHE A 63 -2.19 8.98 -11.16
CA PHE A 63 -2.28 9.12 -12.61
C PHE A 63 -3.63 9.69 -13.03
N PHE A 64 -4.73 9.08 -12.60
CA PHE A 64 -6.06 9.58 -12.91
C PHE A 64 -6.35 10.96 -12.30
N LEU A 65 -5.88 11.20 -11.07
CA LEU A 65 -5.97 12.53 -10.45
C LEU A 65 -5.20 13.58 -11.26
N SER A 66 -4.04 13.23 -11.80
CA SER A 66 -3.24 14.15 -12.64
C SER A 66 -3.93 14.47 -13.96
N ILE A 67 -4.61 13.50 -14.59
CA ILE A 67 -5.42 13.73 -15.79
C ILE A 67 -6.57 14.68 -15.48
N ALA A 68 -7.33 14.41 -14.41
CA ALA A 68 -8.44 15.25 -14.00
C ALA A 68 -7.98 16.67 -13.65
N ALA A 69 -6.89 16.81 -12.89
CA ALA A 69 -6.32 18.11 -12.55
C ALA A 69 -5.84 18.88 -13.78
N ASN A 70 -5.20 18.18 -14.74
CA ASN A 70 -4.73 18.79 -15.98
C ASN A 70 -5.89 19.30 -16.86
N CYS A 71 -7.02 18.58 -16.85
CA CYS A 71 -8.24 18.97 -17.55
C CYS A 71 -8.95 20.15 -16.87
N ILE A 72 -9.09 20.13 -15.54
CA ILE A 72 -9.92 21.10 -14.81
C ILE A 72 -9.17 22.40 -14.55
N PHE A 73 -7.89 22.34 -14.18
CA PHE A 73 -7.16 23.51 -13.64
C PHE A 73 -6.19 24.14 -14.61
N THR A 74 -5.66 23.38 -15.58
CA THR A 74 -4.51 23.84 -16.38
C THR A 74 -4.77 23.82 -17.87
N ASP A 75 -6.02 23.67 -18.31
CA ASP A 75 -6.42 23.70 -19.74
C ASP A 75 -5.46 22.87 -20.64
N PHE A 76 -5.19 21.63 -20.20
CA PHE A 76 -4.28 20.69 -20.86
C PHE A 76 -2.80 21.13 -20.97
N PHE A 77 -2.30 21.94 -20.05
CA PHE A 77 -0.89 22.34 -19.99
C PHE A 77 0.09 21.15 -20.07
N PHE A 78 -0.18 20.04 -19.38
CA PHE A 78 0.61 18.79 -19.45
C PHE A 78 0.22 17.91 -20.65
N SER A 79 0.05 18.53 -21.82
CA SER A 79 -0.22 17.84 -23.08
C SER A 79 1.07 17.64 -23.88
N ARG A 80 1.00 16.76 -24.88
CA ARG A 80 2.07 16.51 -25.87
C ARG A 80 2.51 17.76 -26.65
N LYS A 81 1.70 18.83 -26.61
CA LYS A 81 2.08 20.14 -27.16
C LYS A 81 3.27 20.77 -26.43
N ASN A 82 3.39 20.53 -25.12
CA ASN A 82 4.38 21.18 -24.26
C ASN A 82 5.47 20.22 -23.77
N PHE A 83 5.21 18.92 -23.76
CA PHE A 83 6.14 17.90 -23.24
C PHE A 83 6.30 16.74 -24.20
N THR A 84 7.55 16.27 -24.33
CA THR A 84 7.87 15.03 -25.04
C THR A 84 7.49 13.80 -24.20
N GLU A 85 7.26 12.66 -24.87
CA GLU A 85 6.94 11.39 -24.19
C GLU A 85 8.00 11.00 -23.14
N LEU A 86 9.27 11.22 -23.47
CA LEU A 86 10.40 10.90 -22.59
C LEU A 86 10.37 11.78 -21.33
N GLN A 87 10.13 13.09 -21.47
CA GLN A 87 9.99 14.01 -20.34
C GLN A 87 8.78 13.65 -19.46
N GLY A 88 7.63 13.34 -20.07
CA GLY A 88 6.45 12.88 -19.34
C GLY A 88 6.71 11.59 -18.57
N GLY A 89 7.39 10.62 -19.18
CA GLY A 89 7.79 9.37 -18.56
C GLY A 89 8.74 9.58 -17.36
N LEU A 90 9.72 10.47 -17.50
CA LEU A 90 10.65 10.80 -16.41
C LEU A 90 9.94 11.50 -15.23
N ILE A 91 9.03 12.44 -15.51
CA ILE A 91 8.21 13.08 -14.48
C ILE A 91 7.37 12.02 -13.76
N PHE A 92 6.72 11.13 -14.51
CA PHE A 92 5.92 10.05 -13.93
C PHE A 92 6.74 9.12 -13.02
N ILE A 93 7.91 8.67 -13.49
CA ILE A 93 8.81 7.79 -12.71
C ILE A 93 9.32 8.50 -11.45
N SER A 94 9.73 9.77 -11.56
CA SER A 94 10.23 10.55 -10.42
C SER A 94 9.14 10.70 -9.34
N VAL A 95 7.91 11.03 -9.74
CA VAL A 95 6.76 11.10 -8.83
C VAL A 95 6.47 9.74 -8.20
N ALA A 96 6.56 8.65 -8.97
CA ALA A 96 6.35 7.30 -8.47
C ALA A 96 7.31 6.91 -7.37
N ILE A 97 8.60 7.18 -7.58
CA ILE A 97 9.64 6.83 -6.62
C ILE A 97 9.50 7.68 -5.37
N LEU A 98 9.39 9.00 -5.53
CA LEU A 98 9.40 9.96 -4.43
C LEU A 98 8.14 9.90 -3.56
N PHE A 99 6.96 9.78 -4.17
CA PHE A 99 5.70 9.88 -3.45
C PHE A 99 5.05 8.52 -3.14
N CYS A 100 5.37 7.46 -3.90
CA CYS A 100 4.78 6.14 -3.65
C CYS A 100 5.80 5.19 -3.02
N ILE A 101 6.90 4.88 -3.69
CA ILE A 101 7.79 3.80 -3.26
C ILE A 101 8.50 4.13 -1.96
N ILE A 102 9.13 5.31 -1.87
CA ILE A 102 9.92 5.72 -0.70
C ILE A 102 9.05 5.80 0.57
N PRO A 103 7.89 6.50 0.59
CA PRO A 103 7.09 6.64 1.80
C PRO A 103 6.54 5.32 2.32
N PHE A 104 6.06 4.43 1.43
CA PHE A 104 5.60 3.10 1.84
C PHE A 104 6.75 2.25 2.40
N TYR A 105 7.91 2.27 1.76
CA TYR A 105 9.07 1.50 2.23
C TYR A 105 9.58 2.00 3.58
N LEU A 106 9.64 3.32 3.78
CA LEU A 106 10.03 3.95 5.05
C LEU A 106 9.03 3.67 6.17
N ARG A 107 7.72 3.68 5.87
CA ARG A 107 6.67 3.39 6.86
C ARG A 107 6.81 1.97 7.42
N TYR A 108 7.01 0.97 6.55
CA TYR A 108 7.00 -0.44 6.93
C TYR A 108 8.39 -0.98 7.30
N THR A 109 9.02 -0.40 8.33
CA THR A 109 10.29 -0.91 8.89
C THR A 109 10.15 -2.33 9.45
N ARG A 110 11.26 -3.09 9.54
CA ARG A 110 11.26 -4.46 10.11
C ARG A 110 10.60 -4.52 11.50
N LYS A 111 10.86 -3.52 12.36
CA LYS A 111 10.28 -3.42 13.70
C LYS A 111 8.76 -3.23 13.65
N ARG A 112 8.27 -2.32 12.80
CA ARG A 112 6.83 -2.08 12.62
C ARG A 112 6.14 -3.30 12.00
N THR A 113 6.74 -3.93 10.99
CA THR A 113 6.22 -5.17 10.37
C THR A 113 6.01 -6.27 11.41
N ALA A 114 6.98 -6.50 12.31
CA ALA A 114 6.85 -7.49 13.37
C ALA A 114 5.68 -7.18 14.33
N ALA A 115 5.51 -5.90 14.69
CA ALA A 115 4.39 -5.46 15.53
C ALA A 115 3.03 -5.66 14.83
N ILE A 116 2.94 -5.30 13.56
CA ILE A 116 1.74 -5.49 12.71
C ILE A 116 1.38 -6.98 12.61
N LEU A 117 2.37 -7.85 12.38
CA LEU A 117 2.16 -9.29 12.29
C LEU A 117 1.58 -9.88 13.57
N LEU A 118 2.07 -9.43 14.73
CA LEU A 118 1.54 -9.85 16.03
C LEU A 118 0.14 -9.31 16.26
N LYS A 119 -0.11 -8.03 15.92
CA LYS A 119 -1.40 -7.37 16.15
C LYS A 119 -2.55 -7.99 15.36
N TYR A 120 -2.31 -8.35 14.10
CA TYR A 120 -3.34 -8.87 13.20
C TYR A 120 -3.34 -10.41 13.07
N LYS A 121 -2.48 -11.11 13.82
CA LYS A 121 -2.51 -12.57 13.91
C LYS A 121 -3.86 -13.03 14.45
N GLY A 122 -4.58 -13.84 13.67
CA GLY A 122 -5.91 -14.34 14.06
C GLY A 122 -7.03 -13.29 14.07
N ASN A 123 -6.84 -12.14 13.41
CA ASN A 123 -7.87 -11.10 13.35
C ASN A 123 -9.14 -11.59 12.62
N LYS A 124 -10.33 -11.24 13.13
CA LYS A 124 -11.64 -11.60 12.54
C LYS A 124 -11.77 -11.17 11.08
N TRP A 125 -11.18 -10.04 10.72
CA TRP A 125 -11.15 -9.50 9.37
C TRP A 125 -10.50 -10.46 8.35
N ASN A 126 -9.62 -11.36 8.81
CA ASN A 126 -8.98 -12.36 7.95
C ASN A 126 -10.00 -13.31 7.32
N ARG A 127 -11.15 -13.55 7.99
CA ARG A 127 -12.24 -14.38 7.48
C ARG A 127 -13.18 -13.62 6.54
N ILE A 128 -13.29 -12.31 6.73
CA ILE A 128 -14.25 -11.46 6.01
C ILE A 128 -13.70 -11.05 4.65
N ILE A 129 -12.46 -10.58 4.59
CA ILE A 129 -11.87 -10.04 3.38
C ILE A 129 -10.98 -11.11 2.75
N PRO A 130 -11.29 -11.65 1.57
CA PRO A 130 -10.39 -12.59 0.88
C PRO A 130 -9.09 -11.90 0.43
N SER A 131 -7.97 -12.64 0.41
CA SER A 131 -6.68 -12.04 0.01
C SER A 131 -6.70 -11.56 -1.44
N TRP A 132 -7.38 -12.29 -2.33
CA TRP A 132 -7.47 -11.97 -3.75
C TRP A 132 -8.11 -10.59 -4.01
N VAL A 133 -9.10 -10.18 -3.19
CA VAL A 133 -9.74 -8.85 -3.30
C VAL A 133 -8.69 -7.74 -3.14
N ILE A 134 -7.78 -7.92 -2.19
CA ILE A 134 -6.70 -6.94 -1.91
C ILE A 134 -5.72 -6.87 -3.09
N TYR A 135 -5.41 -8.01 -3.72
CA TYR A 135 -4.55 -8.06 -4.91
C TYR A 135 -5.17 -7.37 -6.12
N THR A 136 -6.49 -7.43 -6.25
CA THR A 136 -7.21 -6.82 -7.38
C THR A 136 -7.44 -5.32 -7.21
N PHE A 137 -7.09 -4.70 -6.07
CA PHE A 137 -7.30 -3.26 -5.85
C PHE A 137 -6.72 -2.34 -6.94
N PRO A 138 -5.51 -2.56 -7.48
CA PRO A 138 -5.00 -1.79 -8.61
C PRO A 138 -5.93 -1.85 -9.83
N ILE A 139 -6.53 -3.02 -10.11
CA ILE A 139 -7.42 -3.23 -11.26
C ILE A 139 -8.72 -2.45 -11.08
N TRP A 140 -9.35 -2.57 -9.91
CA TRP A 140 -10.57 -1.83 -9.59
C TRP A 140 -10.34 -0.31 -9.61
N GLY A 141 -9.20 0.15 -9.09
CA GLY A 141 -8.79 1.55 -9.18
C GLY A 141 -8.62 2.01 -10.63
N GLY A 142 -8.01 1.17 -11.47
CA GLY A 142 -7.85 1.45 -12.91
C GLY A 142 -9.18 1.57 -13.64
N LEU A 143 -10.08 0.59 -13.47
CA LEU A 143 -11.41 0.60 -14.09
C LEU A 143 -12.23 1.82 -13.66
N THR A 144 -12.18 2.16 -12.37
CA THR A 144 -12.88 3.35 -11.84
C THR A 144 -12.32 4.63 -12.46
N GLY A 145 -10.99 4.75 -12.56
CA GLY A 145 -10.34 5.89 -13.20
C GLY A 145 -10.70 6.04 -14.68
N ILE A 146 -10.73 4.94 -15.43
CA ILE A 146 -11.18 4.94 -16.84
C ILE A 146 -12.62 5.44 -16.94
N GLY A 147 -13.53 4.93 -16.08
CA GLY A 147 -14.92 5.37 -16.05
C GLY A 147 -15.06 6.88 -15.78
N ILE A 148 -14.27 7.42 -14.84
CA ILE A 148 -14.24 8.86 -14.57
C ILE A 148 -13.73 9.64 -15.79
N CYS A 149 -12.65 9.19 -16.44
CA CYS A 149 -12.16 9.83 -17.65
C CYS A 149 -13.19 9.82 -18.77
N MET A 150 -13.93 8.72 -18.96
CA MET A 150 -15.02 8.66 -19.93
C MET A 150 -16.11 9.68 -19.61
N LEU A 151 -16.45 9.92 -18.34
CA LEU A 151 -17.44 10.94 -17.97
C LEU A 151 -16.95 12.38 -18.16
N ILE A 152 -15.64 12.63 -18.10
CA ILE A 152 -15.06 13.97 -18.25
C ILE A 152 -14.87 14.34 -19.73
N PHE A 153 -14.50 13.37 -20.57
CA PHE A 153 -14.10 13.61 -21.96
C PHE A 153 -15.16 13.22 -23.02
N ASN A 154 -16.35 12.79 -22.59
CA ASN A 154 -17.47 12.44 -23.47
C ASN A 154 -18.58 13.46 -23.33
#